data_AF-F0Y572-F1
#
_entry.id   AF-F0Y572-F1
#
_cell.length_a   1.000
_cell.length_b   1.000
_cell.length_c   1.000
_cell.angle_alpha   90.00
_cell.angle_beta   90.00
_cell.angle_gamma   90.00
#
_symmetry.space_group_name_H-M   'P 1'
#
loop_
_entity.id
_entity.type
_entity.pdbx_description
1 polymer ?
#
loop_
_entity_poly.entity_id
_entity_poly.type
_entity_poly.pdbx_seq_one_letter_code
_entity_poly.pdbx_strand_id
1 'polypeptide(L)' 'DLYTVLGVSADATEAILKRAYRLRSLKYHPDKKGGSTFAFQRVREAFDTLSDPEKRRAYD' A
#
# COMPACT_ATOMS: atom_id res chain seq x y z
N ASP A 1 -0.50 1.80 -10.64
CA ASP A 1 -1.79 1.69 -9.97
C ASP A 1 -1.61 1.38 -8.49
N LEU A 2 -2.11 2.22 -7.59
CA LEU A 2 -1.86 2.14 -6.14
C LEU A 2 -2.55 0.92 -5.50
N TYR A 3 -3.73 0.53 -6.00
CA TYR A 3 -4.43 -0.68 -5.56
C TYR A 3 -3.63 -1.93 -5.88
N THR A 4 -3.04 -1.98 -7.08
CA THR A 4 -2.16 -3.06 -7.50
C THR A 4 -0.88 -3.15 -6.64
N VAL A 5 -0.32 -2.00 -6.23
CA VAL A 5 0.87 -1.93 -5.36
C VAL A 5 0.58 -2.54 -3.98
N LEU A 6 -0.57 -2.21 -3.38
CA LEU A 6 -1.02 -2.85 -2.14
C LEU A 6 -1.52 -4.29 -2.37
N GLY A 7 -1.92 -4.62 -3.60
CA GLY A 7 -2.51 -5.89 -3.99
C GLY A 7 -3.94 -6.04 -3.45
N VAL A 8 -4.74 -4.99 -3.58
CA VAL A 8 -6.13 -4.94 -3.14
C VAL A 8 -7.05 -4.52 -4.30
N SER A 9 -8.36 -4.70 -4.15
CA SER A 9 -9.34 -4.18 -5.12
C SER A 9 -9.52 -2.67 -4.98
N ALA A 10 -10.03 -2.01 -6.03
CA ALA A 10 -10.48 -0.62 -5.98
C ALA A 10 -11.59 -0.40 -4.95
N ASP A 11 -12.39 -1.43 -4.62
CA ASP A 11 -13.42 -1.39 -3.57
C ASP A 11 -12.88 -1.65 -2.16
N ALA A 12 -11.56 -1.74 -1.98
CA ALA A 12 -10.97 -2.07 -0.69
C ALA A 12 -11.35 -1.03 0.39
N THR A 13 -11.86 -1.54 1.51
CA THR A 13 -12.14 -0.72 2.70
C THR A 13 -10.86 -0.32 3.41
N GLU A 14 -10.93 0.70 4.25
CA GLU A 14 -9.77 1.19 5.02
C GLU A 14 -9.13 0.08 5.89
N ALA A 15 -9.95 -0.85 6.40
CA ALA A 15 -9.48 -2.01 7.14
C ALA A 15 -8.64 -2.96 6.26
N ILE A 16 -9.07 -3.20 5.01
CA ILE A 16 -8.34 -4.01 4.03
C ILE A 16 -7.03 -3.31 3.66
N LEU A 17 -7.06 -2.00 3.42
CA LEU A 17 -5.86 -1.20 3.13
C LEU A 17 -4.82 -1.28 4.26
N LYS A 18 -5.24 -1.10 5.52
CA LYS A 18 -4.35 -1.23 6.69
C LYS A 18 -3.77 -2.63 6.84
N ARG A 19 -4.53 -3.68 6.49
CA ARG A 19 -4.06 -5.07 6.55
C ARG A 19 -3.08 -5.37 5.41
N ALA A 20 -3.39 -4.94 4.20
CA ALA A 20 -2.52 -5.09 3.03
C ALA A 20 -1.20 -4.33 3.20
N TYR A 21 -1.25 -3.08 3.68
CA TYR A 21 -0.05 -2.29 3.97
C TYR A 21 0.88 -3.01 4.96
N ARG A 22 0.36 -3.58 6.04
CA ARG A 22 1.15 -4.34 7.02
C ARG A 22 1.81 -5.57 6.38
N LEU A 23 1.05 -6.35 5.62
CA LEU A 23 1.56 -7.55 4.93
C LEU A 23 2.65 -7.21 3.90
N ARG A 24 2.41 -6.17 3.09
CA ARG A 24 3.35 -5.72 2.05
C ARG A 24 4.59 -5.08 2.64
N SER A 25 4.44 -4.28 3.70
CA SER A 25 5.55 -3.71 4.46
C SER A 25 6.46 -4.80 5.01
N LEU A 26 5.90 -5.87 5.60
CA LEU A 26 6.69 -7.01 6.09
C LEU A 26 7.35 -7.82 4.97
N LYS A 27 6.76 -7.83 3.77
CA LYS A 27 7.30 -8.53 2.58
C LYS A 27 8.46 -7.76 1.95
N TYR A 28 8.35 -6.43 1.86
CA TYR A 28 9.33 -5.58 1.17
C TYR A 28 10.30 -4.87 2.12
N HIS A 29 10.18 -5.08 3.43
CA HIS A 29 11.08 -4.49 4.42
C HIS A 29 12.55 -4.76 4.02
N PRO A 30 13.44 -3.73 4.01
CA PRO A 30 14.81 -3.89 3.52
C PRO A 30 15.63 -4.90 4.34
N ASP A 31 15.23 -5.16 5.58
CA ASP A 31 15.83 -6.14 6.49
C ASP A 31 15.45 -7.61 6.15
N LYS A 32 14.42 -7.82 5.31
CA LYS A 32 14.02 -9.16 4.85
C LYS A 32 14.82 -9.56 3.61
N LYS A 33 15.14 -10.85 3.50
CA LYS A 33 15.79 -11.42 2.31
C LYS A 33 14.88 -11.21 1.08
N GLY A 34 15.33 -10.41 0.10
CA GLY A 34 14.53 -10.01 -1.06
C GLY A 34 13.65 -8.77 -0.85
N GLY A 35 13.83 -8.06 0.27
CA GLY A 35 13.24 -6.74 0.50
C GLY A 35 13.83 -5.67 -0.43
N SER A 36 13.10 -4.57 -0.58
CA SER A 36 13.53 -3.45 -1.40
C SER A 36 12.98 -2.16 -0.83
N THR A 37 13.89 -1.23 -0.49
CA THR A 37 13.52 0.11 -0.04
C THR A 37 12.59 0.81 -1.02
N PHE A 38 12.83 0.62 -2.33
CA PHE A 38 11.97 1.16 -3.37
C PHE A 38 10.55 0.58 -3.32
N ALA A 39 10.43 -0.75 -3.22
CA ALA A 39 9.12 -1.41 -3.11
C ALA A 39 8.40 -1.01 -1.81
N PHE A 40 9.14 -0.86 -0.71
CA PHE A 40 8.60 -0.40 0.57
C PHE A 40 8.07 1.04 0.49
N GLN A 41 8.83 1.96 -0.12
CA GLN A 41 8.38 3.33 -0.36
C GLN A 41 7.10 3.38 -1.21
N ARG A 42 7.03 2.58 -2.28
CA ARG A 42 5.83 2.50 -3.14
C ARG A 42 4.60 2.02 -2.36
N VAL A 43 4.76 1.02 -1.50
CA VAL A 43 3.68 0.52 -0.64
C VAL A 43 3.22 1.56 0.36
N ARG A 44 4.15 2.35 0.92
CA ARG A 44 3.83 3.46 1.82
C ARG A 44 3.08 4.58 1.11
N GLU A 45 3.55 4.99 -0.06
CA GLU A 45 2.91 6.02 -0.88
C GLU A 45 1.49 5.61 -1.30
N ALA A 46 1.33 4.37 -1.77
CA ALA A 46 0.02 3.82 -2.09
C ALA A 46 -0.94 3.81 -0.89
N PHE A 47 -0.45 3.43 0.29
CA PHE A 47 -1.27 3.47 1.49
C PHE A 47 -1.61 4.91 1.92
N ASP A 48 -0.68 5.86 1.82
CA ASP A 48 -0.91 7.26 2.19
C ASP A 48 -2.03 7.90 1.34
N THR A 49 -2.01 7.68 0.03
CA THR A 49 -3.06 8.18 -0.87
C THR A 49 -4.39 7.44 -0.67
N LEU A 50 -4.38 6.10 -0.56
CA LEU A 50 -5.61 5.32 -0.52
C LEU A 50 -6.29 5.28 0.85
N SER A 51 -5.54 5.51 1.93
CA SER A 51 -6.09 5.53 3.29
C SER A 51 -6.78 6.84 3.65
N ASP A 52 -6.45 7.92 2.93
CA ASP A 52 -7.09 9.22 3.07
C ASP A 52 -8.27 9.31 2.08
N PRO A 53 -9.52 9.48 2.56
CA PRO A 53 -10.69 9.54 1.69
C PRO A 53 -10.65 10.68 0.66
N GLU A 54 -10.06 11.82 1.01
CA GLU A 54 -9.96 12.96 0.10
C GLU A 54 -8.89 12.73 -0.96
N LYS A 55 -7.71 12.25 -0.56
CA LYS A 55 -6.64 11.90 -1.51
C LYS A 55 -7.05 10.75 -2.42
N ARG A 56 -7.77 9.76 -1.90
CA ARG A 56 -8.30 8.65 -2.67
C ARG A 56 -9.29 9.12 -3.72
N ARG A 57 -10.24 9.99 -3.36
CA ARG A 57 -11.17 10.59 -4.35
C ARG A 57 -10.48 11.45 -5.41
N ALA A 58 -9.34 12.05 -5.08
CA ALA A 58 -8.55 12.80 -6.06
C ALA A 58 -7.69 11.91 -6.96
N TYR A 59 -7.39 10.68 -6.52
CA TYR A 59 -6.65 9.68 -7.27
C TYR A 59 -7.57 8.84 -8.17
N ASP A 60 -8.74 8.44 -7.65
CA ASP A 60 -9.80 7.72 -8.36
C ASP A 60 -10.43 8.58 -9.47
#